data_AF-A0A9P0C813-F1
#
_entry.id   AF-A0A9P0C813-F1
#
_cell.length_a   1.000
_cell.length_b   1.000
_cell.length_c   1.000
_cell.angle_alpha   90.00
_cell.angle_beta   90.00
_cell.angle_gamma   90.00
#
_symmetry.space_group_name_H-M   'P 1'
#
loop_
_entity.id
_entity.type
_entity.pdbx_description
1 polymer ?
#
loop_
_entity_poly.entity_id
_entity_poly.type
_entity_poly.pdbx_seq_one_letter_code
_entity_poly.pdbx_strand_id
1 'polypeptide(L)'
;MRCYICGITAKDFNDLSKRKEKNIQAVSFGLSILHDRIRFFESLLHLAYKLSIIKWRLTSAEDKEIHAETKKRIQEPFKVELGLLVDIAKADFGNTNDGNTSRRFFQDPEISARITGIDVTLIERFKVILEALSSEHMIDVEKFSAYASETA
;
A
#
# COMPACT_ATOMS: atom_id res chain seq x y z
N MET A 1 8.90 12.99 0.12
CA MET A 1 7.97 12.66 1.22
C MET A 1 8.74 12.63 2.53
N ARG A 2 8.16 13.17 3.60
CA ARG A 2 8.69 13.16 4.97
C ARG A 2 7.59 12.66 5.90
N CYS A 3 7.90 11.74 6.81
CA CYS A 3 6.96 11.31 7.83
C CYS A 3 6.76 12.43 8.86
N TYR A 4 5.53 12.82 9.14
CA TYR A 4 5.24 13.91 10.08
C TYR A 4 5.39 13.48 11.55
N ILE A 5 5.40 12.18 11.84
CA ILE A 5 5.58 11.63 13.19
C ILE A 5 7.06 11.63 13.59
N CYS A 6 7.95 11.08 12.75
CA CYS A 6 9.38 10.92 13.08
C CYS A 6 10.33 11.82 12.27
N GLY A 7 9.83 12.59 11.31
CA GLY A 7 10.63 13.51 10.49
C GLY A 7 11.59 12.82 9.50
N ILE A 8 11.61 11.49 9.43
CA ILE A 8 12.43 10.72 8.49
C ILE A 8 11.94 11.00 7.06
N THR A 9 12.86 11.04 6.10
CA THR A 9 12.55 11.25 4.68
C THR A 9 12.50 9.92 3.94
N ALA A 10 11.80 9.88 2.80
CA ALA A 10 11.69 8.66 1.98
C ALA A 10 13.02 8.00 1.58
N LYS A 11 14.14 8.73 1.63
CA LYS A 11 15.48 8.16 1.38
C LYS A 11 15.94 7.19 2.48
N ASP A 12 15.44 7.37 3.69
CA ASP A 12 15.87 6.65 4.90
C ASP A 12 14.80 5.67 5.40
N PHE A 13 13.65 5.54 4.74
CA PHE A 13 12.54 4.67 5.19
C PHE A 13 12.90 3.19 5.22
N ASN A 14 13.83 2.76 4.36
CA ASN A 14 14.24 1.35 4.28
C ASN A 14 15.26 0.95 5.36
N ASP A 15 15.69 1.89 6.21
CA ASP A 15 16.65 1.64 7.27
C ASP A 15 15.96 1.72 8.64
N LEU A 16 15.54 0.57 9.15
CA LEU A 16 14.83 0.45 10.42
C LEU A 16 15.67 0.85 11.64
N SER A 17 17.00 0.99 11.49
CA SER A 17 17.89 1.43 12.57
C SER A 17 17.83 2.94 12.80
N LYS A 18 17.47 3.74 11.78
CA LYS A 18 17.44 5.21 11.81
C LYS A 18 16.25 5.81 12.55
N ARG A 19 15.73 5.13 13.58
CA ARG A 19 14.58 5.60 14.36
C ARG A 19 14.89 6.95 14.99
N LYS A 20 14.00 7.92 14.76
CA LYS A 20 14.03 9.24 15.40
C LYS A 20 12.97 9.32 16.48
N GLU A 21 13.19 10.20 17.45
CA GLU A 21 12.17 10.58 18.42
C GLU A 21 10.89 11.04 17.72
N LYS A 22 9.76 10.57 18.24
CA LYS A 22 8.44 10.91 17.70
C LYS A 22 8.06 12.30 18.18
N ASN A 23 7.50 13.11 17.29
CA ASN A 23 6.84 14.35 17.69
C ASN A 23 5.56 14.00 18.46
N ILE A 24 5.53 14.29 19.76
CA ILE A 24 4.40 13.98 20.65
C ILE A 24 3.11 14.66 20.17
N GLN A 25 3.20 15.90 19.67
CA GLN A 25 2.03 16.59 19.10
C GLN A 25 1.54 15.92 17.82
N ALA A 26 2.42 15.28 17.05
CA ALA A 26 1.99 14.54 15.86
C ALA A 26 1.23 13.26 16.21
N VAL A 27 1.50 12.66 17.37
CA VAL A 27 0.81 11.43 17.81
C VAL A 27 -0.64 11.71 18.21
N SER A 28 -0.97 12.93 18.66
CA SER A 28 -2.34 13.27 19.07
C SER A 28 -3.34 13.32 17.91
N PHE A 29 -2.87 13.41 16.66
CA PHE A 29 -3.73 13.32 15.47
C PHE A 29 -4.30 11.92 15.24
N GLY A 30 -3.70 10.90 15.85
CA GLY A 30 -4.11 9.51 15.67
C GLY A 30 -3.78 8.94 14.28
N LEU A 31 -4.22 7.70 14.05
CA LEU A 31 -4.10 7.03 12.75
C LEU A 31 -5.39 7.19 11.95
N SER A 32 -5.25 7.43 10.66
CA SER A 32 -6.39 7.53 9.76
C SER A 32 -6.57 6.21 9.02
N ILE A 33 -7.37 5.31 9.60
CA ILE A 33 -7.60 3.95 9.08
C ILE A 33 -8.02 3.95 7.61
N LEU A 34 -8.87 4.90 7.22
CA LEU A 34 -9.30 5.07 5.82
C LEU A 34 -8.11 5.35 4.90
N HIS A 35 -7.27 6.32 5.27
CA HIS A 35 -6.11 6.67 4.47
C HIS A 35 -5.05 5.58 4.51
N ASP A 36 -4.82 4.91 5.64
CA ASP A 36 -3.86 3.82 5.74
C ASP A 36 -4.23 2.68 4.78
N ARG A 37 -5.52 2.28 4.73
CA ARG A 37 -6.02 1.28 3.77
C ARG A 37 -5.82 1.70 2.32
N ILE A 38 -6.20 2.92 1.97
CA ILE A 38 -6.07 3.43 0.59
C ILE A 38 -4.59 3.52 0.18
N ARG A 39 -3.73 4.04 1.07
CA ARG A 39 -2.30 4.24 0.78
C ARG A 39 -1.53 2.92 0.67
N PHE A 40 -1.88 1.91 1.47
CA PHE A 40 -1.28 0.57 1.36
C PHE A 40 -1.70 -0.11 0.06
N PHE A 41 -2.97 0.02 -0.33
CA PHE A 41 -3.44 -0.47 -1.61
C PHE A 41 -2.72 0.22 -2.79
N GLU A 42 -2.64 1.55 -2.77
CA GLU A 42 -1.93 2.32 -3.80
C GLU A 42 -0.43 1.98 -3.86
N SER A 43 0.23 1.76 -2.72
CA SER A 43 1.65 1.41 -2.68
C SER A 43 1.91 0.03 -3.30
N LEU A 44 1.04 -0.95 -3.02
CA LEU A 44 1.10 -2.28 -3.62
C LEU A 44 0.87 -2.22 -5.14
N LEU A 45 -0.12 -1.46 -5.62
CA LEU A 45 -0.33 -1.29 -7.06
C LEU A 45 0.90 -0.68 -7.75
N HIS A 46 1.44 0.40 -7.18
CA HIS A 46 2.63 1.04 -7.73
C HIS A 46 3.87 0.15 -7.68
N LEU A 47 3.99 -0.73 -6.69
CA LEU A 47 5.01 -1.77 -6.64
C LEU A 47 4.80 -2.77 -7.78
N ALA A 48 3.58 -3.29 -7.92
CA ALA A 48 3.21 -4.28 -8.94
C ALA A 48 3.56 -3.81 -10.36
N TYR A 49 3.28 -2.54 -10.68
CA TYR A 49 3.61 -1.96 -11.99
C TYR A 49 5.11 -1.88 -12.29
N LYS A 50 5.95 -2.00 -11.26
CA LYS A 50 7.41 -1.82 -11.35
C LYS A 50 8.18 -3.09 -11.03
N LEU A 51 7.52 -4.22 -10.76
CA LEU A 51 8.19 -5.48 -10.38
C LEU A 51 9.20 -5.94 -11.45
N SER A 52 8.88 -5.79 -12.73
CA SER A 52 9.80 -6.13 -13.83
C SER A 52 10.94 -5.13 -14.03
N ILE A 53 10.74 -3.88 -13.61
CA ILE A 53 11.68 -2.78 -13.84
C ILE A 53 12.69 -2.66 -12.70
N ILE A 54 12.25 -2.96 -11.47
CA ILE A 54 13.06 -2.90 -10.23
C ILE A 54 13.72 -1.51 -10.05
N LYS A 55 13.01 -0.45 -10.43
CA LYS A 55 13.45 0.95 -10.25
C LYS A 55 12.36 1.78 -9.59
N TRP A 56 12.77 2.62 -8.64
CA TRP A 56 11.85 3.57 -8.00
C TRP A 56 11.37 4.67 -8.97
N ARG A 57 12.31 5.28 -9.70
CA ARG A 57 12.06 6.36 -10.69
C ARG A 57 12.17 5.81 -12.11
N LEU A 58 11.17 6.13 -12.93
CA LEU A 58 11.14 5.77 -14.35
C LEU A 58 11.62 6.98 -15.17
N THR A 59 12.87 6.93 -15.63
CA THR A 59 13.49 8.03 -16.38
C THR A 59 13.51 7.77 -17.88
N SER A 60 13.75 6.52 -18.30
CA SER A 60 13.79 6.13 -19.70
C SER A 60 12.38 6.04 -20.31
N ALA A 61 12.30 6.15 -21.64
CA ALA A 61 11.05 5.96 -22.37
C ALA A 61 10.58 4.50 -22.30
N GLU A 62 11.51 3.56 -22.42
CA GLU A 62 11.28 2.12 -22.32
C GLU A 62 10.68 1.72 -20.96
N ASP A 63 11.27 2.19 -19.85
CA ASP A 63 10.73 1.90 -18.50
C ASP A 63 9.28 2.43 -18.35
N LYS A 64 8.96 3.56 -18.98
CA LYS A 64 7.61 4.15 -18.93
C LYS A 64 6.61 3.36 -19.77
N GLU A 65 7.04 2.81 -20.90
CA GLU A 65 6.23 1.96 -21.76
C GLU A 65 5.90 0.63 -21.07
N ILE A 66 6.92 -0.06 -20.54
CA ILE A 66 6.76 -1.30 -19.75
C ILE A 66 5.81 -1.07 -18.57
N HIS A 67 5.95 0.05 -17.87
CA HIS A 67 5.06 0.41 -16.77
C HIS A 67 3.61 0.62 -17.23
N ALA A 68 3.38 1.31 -18.35
CA ALA A 68 2.04 1.54 -18.89
C ALA A 68 1.37 0.25 -19.35
N GLU A 69 2.12 -0.65 -19.99
CA GLU A 69 1.65 -1.97 -20.38
C GLU A 69 1.32 -2.85 -19.17
N THR A 70 2.22 -2.90 -18.18
CA THR A 70 2.03 -3.66 -16.94
C THR A 70 0.81 -3.15 -16.17
N LYS A 71 0.64 -1.82 -16.11
CA LYS A 71 -0.54 -1.21 -15.48
C LYS A 71 -1.83 -1.68 -16.14
N LYS A 72 -1.93 -1.67 -17.48
CA LYS A 72 -3.10 -2.18 -18.21
C LYS A 72 -3.32 -3.68 -17.97
N ARG A 73 -2.25 -4.47 -18.00
CA ARG A 73 -2.28 -5.92 -17.75
C ARG A 73 -2.82 -6.27 -16.35
N ILE A 74 -2.56 -5.43 -15.36
CA ILE A 74 -3.05 -5.61 -13.99
C ILE A 74 -4.47 -5.06 -13.81
N GLN A 75 -4.79 -3.92 -14.42
CA GLN A 75 -6.13 -3.32 -14.32
C GLN A 75 -7.23 -4.20 -14.93
N GLU A 76 -6.95 -4.88 -16.04
CA GLU A 76 -7.98 -5.67 -16.74
C GLU A 76 -8.50 -6.86 -15.92
N PRO A 77 -7.67 -7.74 -15.31
CA PRO A 77 -8.14 -8.79 -14.43
C PRO A 77 -8.92 -8.26 -13.21
N PHE A 78 -8.51 -7.14 -12.61
CA PHE A 78 -9.29 -6.53 -11.51
C PHE A 78 -10.71 -6.15 -11.95
N LYS A 79 -10.85 -5.64 -13.18
CA LYS A 79 -12.14 -5.30 -13.75
C LYS A 79 -12.97 -6.53 -14.10
N VAL A 80 -12.38 -7.52 -14.77
CA VAL A 80 -13.08 -8.72 -15.27
C VAL A 80 -13.44 -9.67 -14.15
N GLU A 81 -12.50 -9.97 -13.25
CA GLU A 81 -12.67 -11.01 -12.23
C GLU A 81 -13.32 -10.48 -10.95
N LEU A 82 -13.04 -9.22 -10.58
CA LEU A 82 -13.51 -8.64 -9.32
C LEU A 82 -14.52 -7.49 -9.50
N GLY A 83 -14.78 -7.06 -10.74
CA GLY A 83 -15.66 -5.93 -11.04
C GLY A 83 -15.09 -4.59 -10.59
N LEU A 84 -13.77 -4.50 -10.38
CA LEU A 84 -13.11 -3.32 -9.79
C LEU A 84 -12.39 -2.49 -10.84
N LEU A 85 -12.69 -1.19 -10.88
CA LEU A 85 -11.89 -0.22 -11.60
C LEU A 85 -10.80 0.30 -10.67
N VAL A 86 -9.53 -0.03 -10.94
CA VAL A 86 -8.40 0.36 -10.09
C VAL A 86 -7.51 1.39 -10.79
N ASP A 87 -7.05 2.40 -10.07
CA ASP A 87 -6.07 3.39 -10.51
C ASP A 87 -6.43 4.13 -11.81
N ILE A 88 -7.72 4.49 -11.93
CA ILE A 88 -8.29 5.30 -13.01
C ILE A 88 -8.61 6.69 -12.46
N ALA A 89 -8.17 7.75 -13.15
CA ALA A 89 -8.49 9.12 -12.79
C ALA A 89 -9.99 9.41 -13.04
N LYS A 90 -10.63 10.13 -12.11
CA LYS A 90 -12.02 10.61 -12.27
C LYS A 90 -12.01 12.03 -12.84
N ALA A 91 -13.04 12.40 -13.59
CA ALA A 91 -13.11 13.67 -14.32
C ALA A 91 -13.05 14.91 -13.41
N ASP A 92 -13.60 14.83 -12.19
CA ASP A 92 -13.71 15.97 -11.28
C ASP A 92 -12.62 15.97 -10.20
N PHE A 93 -12.46 14.87 -9.46
CA PHE A 93 -11.46 14.77 -8.39
C PHE A 93 -11.13 13.31 -8.02
N GLY A 94 -9.85 13.09 -7.71
CA GLY A 94 -9.35 11.82 -7.19
C GLY A 94 -9.23 10.71 -8.24
N ASN A 95 -9.16 9.48 -7.76
CA ASN A 95 -9.08 8.28 -8.58
C ASN A 95 -10.15 7.28 -8.12
N THR A 96 -10.17 6.10 -8.75
CA THR A 96 -11.03 4.98 -8.35
C THR A 96 -10.48 4.19 -7.14
N ASN A 97 -9.35 4.60 -6.56
CA ASN A 97 -8.75 3.96 -5.38
C ASN A 97 -9.37 4.52 -4.11
N ASP A 98 -10.60 4.11 -3.83
CA ASP A 98 -11.31 4.49 -2.61
C ASP A 98 -11.31 3.37 -1.56
N GLY A 99 -12.00 3.63 -0.45
CA GLY A 99 -12.14 2.66 0.65
C GLY A 99 -12.82 1.35 0.22
N ASN A 100 -13.70 1.37 -0.79
CA ASN A 100 -14.34 0.15 -1.27
C ASN A 100 -13.38 -0.68 -2.12
N THR A 101 -12.66 -0.03 -3.04
CA THR A 101 -11.66 -0.69 -3.89
C THR A 101 -10.56 -1.34 -3.04
N SER A 102 -10.03 -0.62 -2.05
CA SER A 102 -9.01 -1.17 -1.13
C SER A 102 -9.55 -2.33 -0.28
N ARG A 103 -10.78 -2.25 0.26
CA ARG A 103 -11.38 -3.38 1.00
C ARG A 103 -11.50 -4.62 0.14
N ARG A 104 -11.99 -4.48 -1.10
CA ARG A 104 -12.14 -5.59 -2.04
C ARG A 104 -10.80 -6.20 -2.42
N PHE A 105 -9.76 -5.39 -2.60
CA PHE A 105 -8.40 -5.86 -2.84
C PHE A 105 -7.86 -6.74 -1.69
N PHE A 106 -8.02 -6.31 -0.44
CA PHE A 106 -7.55 -7.09 0.72
C PHE A 106 -8.51 -8.22 1.14
N GLN A 107 -9.70 -8.33 0.55
CA GLN A 107 -10.68 -9.37 0.91
C GLN A 107 -10.15 -10.77 0.56
N ASP A 108 -9.56 -10.91 -0.63
CA ASP A 108 -8.98 -12.14 -1.15
C ASP A 108 -7.50 -11.92 -1.55
N PRO A 109 -6.56 -12.14 -0.61
CA PRO A 109 -5.14 -11.96 -0.86
C PRO A 109 -4.60 -12.84 -1.99
N GLU A 110 -5.13 -14.05 -2.19
CA GLU A 110 -4.70 -15.00 -3.22
C GLU A 110 -5.00 -14.46 -4.63
N ILE A 111 -6.23 -13.97 -4.85
CA ILE A 111 -6.59 -13.33 -6.12
C ILE A 111 -5.73 -12.08 -6.36
N SER A 112 -5.58 -11.24 -5.35
CA SER A 112 -4.78 -10.01 -5.46
C SER A 112 -3.31 -10.30 -5.73
N ALA A 113 -2.72 -11.30 -5.07
CA ALA A 113 -1.35 -11.76 -5.29
C ALA A 113 -1.18 -12.29 -6.72
N ARG A 114 -2.08 -13.15 -7.19
CA ARG A 114 -2.04 -13.68 -8.56
C ARG A 114 -2.12 -12.58 -9.62
N ILE A 115 -3.02 -11.61 -9.47
CA ILE A 115 -3.18 -10.52 -10.44
C ILE A 115 -1.95 -9.60 -10.45
N THR A 116 -1.47 -9.21 -9.26
CA THR A 116 -0.39 -8.23 -9.12
C THR A 116 1.01 -8.83 -9.28
N GLY A 117 1.17 -10.13 -9.05
CA GLY A 117 2.46 -10.81 -8.95
C GLY A 117 3.22 -10.52 -7.64
N ILE A 118 2.56 -9.94 -6.64
CA ILE A 118 3.15 -9.69 -5.32
C ILE A 118 3.02 -10.95 -4.47
N ASP A 119 3.99 -11.17 -3.58
CA ASP A 119 3.95 -12.24 -2.60
C ASP A 119 2.67 -12.19 -1.75
N VAL A 120 1.96 -13.32 -1.69
CA VAL A 120 0.67 -13.41 -0.98
C VAL A 120 0.81 -13.13 0.50
N THR A 121 1.90 -13.59 1.12
CA THR A 121 2.20 -13.37 2.54
C THR A 121 2.26 -11.88 2.86
N LEU A 122 2.91 -11.08 1.99
CA LEU A 122 2.95 -9.62 2.19
C LEU A 122 1.54 -9.00 2.19
N ILE A 123 0.68 -9.40 1.27
CA ILE A 123 -0.70 -8.91 1.18
C ILE A 123 -1.52 -9.34 2.41
N GLU A 124 -1.38 -10.59 2.85
CA GLU A 124 -2.01 -11.11 4.06
C GLU A 124 -1.56 -10.36 5.31
N ARG A 125 -0.25 -10.09 5.45
CA ARG A 125 0.27 -9.35 6.59
C ARG A 125 -0.28 -7.93 6.63
N PHE A 126 -0.36 -7.24 5.49
CA PHE A 126 -1.02 -5.94 5.42
C PHE A 126 -2.52 -6.03 5.72
N LYS A 127 -3.23 -7.06 5.25
CA LYS A 127 -4.63 -7.29 5.62
C LYS A 127 -4.79 -7.39 7.14
N VAL A 128 -4.00 -8.22 7.81
CA VAL A 128 -4.05 -8.41 9.28
C VAL A 128 -3.79 -7.11 10.02
N ILE A 129 -2.78 -6.34 9.60
CA ILE A 129 -2.47 -5.02 10.19
C ILE A 129 -3.67 -4.08 10.07
N LEU A 130 -4.25 -3.97 8.88
CA LEU A 130 -5.37 -3.06 8.61
C LEU A 130 -6.66 -3.50 9.30
N GLU A 131 -6.91 -4.80 9.43
CA GLU A 131 -8.05 -5.36 10.16
C GLU A 131 -7.93 -5.12 11.66
N ALA A 132 -6.76 -5.41 12.25
CA ALA A 132 -6.49 -5.16 13.66
C ALA A 132 -6.68 -3.68 14.02
N LEU A 133 -6.13 -2.76 13.21
CA LEU A 133 -6.30 -1.32 13.40
C LEU A 133 -7.76 -0.86 13.26
N SER A 134 -8.57 -1.55 12.46
CA SER A 134 -10.00 -1.25 12.26
C SER A 134 -10.94 -1.99 13.20
N SER A 135 -10.42 -2.82 14.11
CA SER A 135 -11.23 -3.77 14.88
C SER A 135 -12.00 -3.16 16.05
N GLU A 136 -11.71 -1.91 16.43
CA GLU A 136 -12.26 -1.24 17.63
C GLU A 136 -11.97 -1.96 18.96
N HIS A 137 -11.12 -2.99 18.93
CA HIS A 137 -10.69 -3.73 20.11
C HIS A 137 -9.34 -3.25 20.64
N MET A 138 -9.06 -3.56 21.90
CA MET A 138 -7.74 -3.35 22.49
C MET A 138 -6.72 -4.27 21.81
N ILE A 139 -5.67 -3.68 21.26
CA ILE A 139 -4.60 -4.38 20.57
C ILE A 139 -3.43 -4.58 21.54
N ASP A 140 -2.91 -5.81 21.61
CA ASP A 140 -1.65 -6.13 22.28
C ASP A 140 -0.49 -5.44 21.53
N VAL A 141 0.03 -4.36 22.12
CA VAL A 141 1.01 -3.47 21.48
C VAL A 141 2.33 -4.19 21.20
N GLU A 142 2.75 -5.11 22.08
CA GLU A 142 4.00 -5.84 21.91
C GLU A 142 3.92 -6.78 20.71
N LYS A 143 2.84 -7.58 20.63
CA LYS A 143 2.61 -8.49 19.50
C LYS A 143 2.42 -7.73 18.20
N PHE A 144 1.63 -6.65 18.22
CA PHE A 144 1.39 -5.85 17.02
C PHE A 144 2.68 -5.18 16.53
N SER A 145 3.51 -4.65 17.44
CA SER A 145 4.81 -4.06 17.08
C SER A 145 5.76 -5.10 16.51
N ALA A 146 5.79 -6.33 17.06
CA ALA A 146 6.62 -7.41 16.54
C ALA A 146 6.16 -7.81 15.12
N TYR A 147 4.85 -8.01 14.94
CA TYR A 147 4.26 -8.35 13.64
C TYR A 147 4.51 -7.26 12.58
N ALA A 148 4.34 -5.98 12.94
CA ALA A 148 4.61 -4.87 12.04
C ALA A 148 6.11 -4.75 11.69
N SER A 149 7.01 -5.04 12.64
CA SER A 149 8.46 -4.99 12.40
C SER A 149 8.96 -6.14 11.55
N GLU A 150 8.39 -7.34 11.67
CA GLU A 150 8.69 -8.49 10.80
C GLU A 150 8.12 -8.30 9.38
N THR A 151 7.04 -7.51 9.23
CA THR A 151 6.46 -7.18 7.92
C THR A 151 7.30 -6.15 7.13
N ALA A 152 8.04 -5.29 7.83
CA ALA A 152 8.78 -4.15 7.27
C ALA A 152 10.17 -4.56 6.79
#